data_AF-A0AAE3DZC3-F1
#
_entry.id   AF-A0AAE3DZC3-F1
#
_cell.length_a   1.000
_cell.length_b   1.000
_cell.length_c   1.000
_cell.angle_alpha   90.00
_cell.angle_beta   90.00
_cell.angle_gamma   90.00
#
_symmetry.space_group_name_H-M   'P 1'
#
loop_
_entity.id
_entity.type
_entity.pdbx_description
1 polymer ?
#
loop_
_entity_poly.entity_id
_entity_poly.type
_entity_poly.pdbx_seq_one_letter_code
_entity_poly.pdbx_strand_id
1 'polypeptide(L)'
;MAYSFSELIKPKQTVVKVKLSCNVLKYNHNHDKNGRFCSGNDGGKVDNSQDDAIIHDRGGRVSEINKLGKINTHLLEQEFGSLKTDEIIVTNERITHIKERHPEDYELFKKYGSDTVENPDEIIKDCKNKNTVFMIKKLENTNLNVVSKLSLTSDTKNLKNSVMTFYRIRSKNLSKLERKNKLLYKKE
;
A
#
# COMPACT_ATOMS: atom_id res chain seq x y z
N MET A 1 42.47 30.13 32.74
CA MET A 1 41.79 29.11 33.55
C MET A 1 41.53 27.93 32.65
N ALA A 2 42.18 26.80 32.97
CA ALA A 2 42.00 25.52 32.29
C ALA A 2 40.63 24.92 32.64
N TYR A 3 40.05 24.11 31.73
CA TYR A 3 39.80 22.68 31.92
C TYR A 3 39.26 22.09 30.60
N SER A 4 39.95 21.04 30.13
CA SER A 4 39.55 20.12 29.08
C SER A 4 39.03 18.85 29.75
N PHE A 5 37.93 18.26 29.26
CA PHE A 5 37.52 16.86 29.53
C PHE A 5 36.48 16.45 28.45
N SER A 6 36.76 15.59 27.45
CA SER A 6 36.56 14.11 27.44
C SER A 6 35.21 13.70 28.04
N GLU A 7 34.31 12.87 27.50
CA GLU A 7 34.24 11.82 26.48
C GLU A 7 32.73 11.63 26.16
N LEU A 8 32.30 11.47 24.91
CA LEU A 8 32.16 10.17 24.23
C LEU A 8 31.19 9.19 24.93
N ILE A 9 29.87 9.38 24.75
CA ILE A 9 28.86 8.34 25.02
C ILE A 9 28.09 8.05 23.73
N LYS A 10 28.62 7.11 22.94
CA LYS A 10 27.90 6.45 21.84
C LYS A 10 27.10 5.28 22.44
N PRO A 11 25.78 5.14 22.18
CA PRO A 11 25.07 3.93 22.57
C PRO A 11 25.59 2.74 21.74
N LYS A 12 26.12 1.73 22.43
CA LYS A 12 26.58 0.45 21.89
C LYS A 12 25.41 -0.28 21.23
N GLN A 13 25.42 -0.40 19.90
CA GLN A 13 24.51 -1.31 19.20
C GLN A 13 25.23 -2.65 19.03
N THR A 14 24.84 -3.61 19.86
CA THR A 14 25.37 -4.97 19.85
C THR A 14 24.95 -5.67 18.56
N VAL A 15 25.93 -5.95 17.70
CA VAL A 15 25.76 -6.72 16.46
C VAL A 15 25.66 -8.20 16.83
N VAL A 16 24.46 -8.76 16.80
CA VAL A 16 24.24 -10.21 16.86
C VAL A 16 24.51 -10.78 15.47
N LYS A 17 25.64 -11.48 15.32
CA LYS A 17 25.95 -12.30 14.14
C LYS A 17 25.02 -13.51 14.10
N VAL A 18 23.98 -13.46 13.27
CA VAL A 18 23.26 -14.68 12.88
C VAL A 18 23.88 -15.19 11.58
N LYS A 19 24.52 -16.35 11.70
CA LYS A 19 25.13 -17.11 10.62
C LYS A 19 24.01 -17.90 9.94
N LEU A 20 23.52 -17.48 8.77
CA LEU A 20 22.78 -18.38 7.88
C LEU A 20 23.65 -18.73 6.69
N SER A 21 24.06 -19.99 6.67
CA SER A 21 24.71 -20.66 5.56
C SER A 21 23.81 -20.65 4.32
N CYS A 22 24.45 -20.39 3.18
CA CYS A 22 23.90 -20.50 1.84
C CYS A 22 23.30 -21.90 1.59
N ASN A 23 22.15 -21.95 0.92
CA ASN A 23 21.88 -23.01 -0.06
C ASN A 23 20.94 -22.48 -1.15
N VAL A 24 21.56 -22.06 -2.25
CA VAL A 24 20.93 -22.00 -3.56
C VAL A 24 20.75 -23.45 -4.01
N LEU A 25 19.52 -23.89 -4.29
CA LEU A 25 19.17 -24.75 -5.43
C LEU A 25 17.63 -24.83 -5.57
N LYS A 26 17.21 -24.66 -6.82
CA LYS A 26 15.85 -24.53 -7.39
C LYS A 26 15.14 -25.88 -7.42
N TYR A 27 13.80 -25.94 -7.43
CA TYR A 27 13.04 -26.77 -8.40
C TYR A 27 11.60 -26.26 -8.58
N ASN A 28 11.28 -26.01 -9.85
CA ASN A 28 9.98 -25.64 -10.41
C ASN A 28 9.27 -26.96 -10.80
N HIS A 29 8.04 -27.19 -10.33
CA HIS A 29 7.37 -28.51 -10.27
C HIS A 29 6.87 -29.09 -11.62
N ASN A 30 7.45 -28.74 -12.78
CA ASN A 30 6.92 -29.14 -14.11
C ASN A 30 7.90 -29.92 -15.02
N HIS A 31 8.71 -30.81 -14.46
CA HIS A 31 9.58 -31.71 -15.24
C HIS A 31 9.59 -33.13 -14.66
N ASP A 32 9.65 -34.14 -15.54
CA ASP A 32 9.84 -35.53 -15.09
C ASP A 32 11.27 -35.80 -14.61
N LYS A 33 11.47 -36.98 -14.02
CA LYS A 33 12.78 -37.47 -13.53
C LYS A 33 13.87 -37.60 -14.62
N ASN A 34 13.53 -37.43 -15.89
CA ASN A 34 14.44 -37.47 -17.03
C ASN A 34 14.62 -36.08 -17.68
N GLY A 35 14.12 -35.01 -17.05
CA GLY A 35 14.30 -33.63 -17.49
C GLY A 35 13.49 -33.24 -18.72
N ARG A 36 12.50 -34.05 -19.15
CA ARG A 36 11.60 -33.66 -20.24
C ARG A 36 10.47 -32.79 -19.70
N PHE A 37 10.11 -31.77 -20.49
CA PHE A 37 9.00 -30.89 -20.18
C PHE A 37 7.69 -31.65 -20.45
N CYS A 38 6.91 -31.93 -19.40
CA CYS A 38 5.62 -32.60 -19.53
C CYS A 38 4.52 -31.55 -19.52
N SER A 39 3.89 -31.29 -20.67
CA SER A 39 2.66 -30.51 -20.72
C SER A 39 1.53 -31.35 -20.14
N GLY A 40 1.28 -31.21 -18.84
CA GLY A 40 0.10 -31.78 -18.19
C GLY A 40 -1.16 -31.16 -18.78
N ASN A 41 -1.88 -31.94 -19.58
CA ASN A 41 -3.19 -31.58 -20.11
C ASN A 41 -4.23 -31.85 -19.03
N ASP A 42 -4.26 -31.03 -17.99
CA ASP A 42 -5.30 -31.10 -16.96
C ASP A 42 -6.46 -30.19 -17.38
N GLY A 43 -7.48 -30.83 -17.96
CA GLY A 43 -8.79 -30.24 -18.19
C GLY A 43 -9.47 -29.90 -16.86
N GLY A 44 -9.06 -28.79 -16.24
CA GLY A 44 -9.78 -28.12 -15.15
C GLY A 44 -10.56 -26.95 -15.72
N LYS A 45 -11.89 -26.95 -15.54
CA LYS A 45 -12.76 -25.82 -15.88
C LYS A 45 -12.16 -24.52 -15.32
N VAL A 46 -11.91 -23.53 -16.19
CA VAL A 46 -11.64 -22.16 -15.76
C VAL A 46 -12.96 -21.56 -15.26
N ASP A 47 -13.10 -21.46 -13.95
CA ASP A 47 -14.07 -20.55 -13.34
C ASP A 47 -13.59 -19.12 -13.64
N ASN A 48 -14.36 -18.39 -14.45
CA ASN A 48 -14.25 -16.95 -14.55
C ASN A 48 -15.03 -16.33 -13.39
N SER A 49 -14.54 -16.44 -12.16
CA SER A 49 -15.03 -15.61 -11.07
C SER A 49 -14.20 -14.34 -11.05
N GLN A 50 -14.84 -13.26 -11.47
CA GLN A 50 -14.42 -11.92 -11.12
C GLN A 50 -14.49 -11.82 -9.60
N ASP A 51 -13.41 -12.15 -8.91
CA ASP A 51 -13.26 -11.91 -7.47
C ASP A 51 -13.02 -10.41 -7.25
N ASP A 52 -14.04 -9.60 -7.57
CA ASP A 52 -14.30 -8.41 -6.79
C ASP A 52 -14.49 -8.91 -5.36
N ALA A 53 -13.50 -8.66 -4.50
CA ALA A 53 -13.53 -9.08 -3.10
C ALA A 53 -14.79 -8.53 -2.39
N ILE A 54 -15.87 -9.30 -2.45
CA ILE A 54 -17.08 -9.13 -1.67
C ILE A 54 -16.80 -9.83 -0.34
N ILE A 55 -16.68 -9.04 0.73
CA ILE A 55 -16.60 -9.55 2.09
C ILE A 55 -17.91 -10.30 2.37
N HIS A 56 -17.86 -11.63 2.42
CA HIS A 56 -18.91 -12.45 2.99
C HIS A 56 -18.77 -12.40 4.51
N ASP A 57 -19.81 -11.88 5.17
CA ASP A 57 -20.00 -11.97 6.61
C ASP A 57 -20.24 -13.44 7.00
N ARG A 58 -19.18 -14.12 7.43
CA ARG A 58 -19.25 -15.33 8.26
C ARG A 58 -18.22 -15.16 9.37
N GLY A 59 -18.71 -14.94 10.58
CA GLY A 59 -17.95 -14.51 11.74
C GLY A 59 -16.68 -15.31 12.03
N GLY A 60 -15.68 -14.62 12.56
CA GLY A 60 -14.49 -15.25 13.15
C GLY A 60 -13.14 -14.65 12.78
N ARG A 61 -13.03 -13.31 12.64
CA ARG A 61 -11.79 -12.54 12.85
C ARG A 61 -12.15 -11.07 12.78
N VAL A 62 -12.18 -10.39 13.94
CA VAL A 62 -12.24 -8.93 13.96
C VAL A 62 -10.90 -8.45 13.42
N SER A 63 -10.82 -8.23 12.11
CA SER A 63 -9.67 -7.57 11.52
C SER A 63 -9.60 -6.19 12.12
N GLU A 64 -8.65 -5.97 13.04
CA GLU A 64 -8.50 -4.71 13.74
C GLU A 64 -8.44 -3.57 12.71
N ILE A 65 -9.35 -2.61 12.90
CA ILE A 65 -9.52 -1.46 12.02
C ILE A 65 -8.76 -0.29 12.65
N ASN A 66 -7.71 0.16 11.98
CA ASN A 66 -6.97 1.35 12.39
C ASN A 66 -7.42 2.54 11.55
N LYS A 67 -7.74 3.65 12.22
CA LYS A 67 -7.98 4.92 11.55
C LYS A 67 -6.64 5.52 11.14
N LEU A 68 -6.50 5.87 9.86
CA LEU A 68 -5.27 6.46 9.32
C LEU A 68 -5.33 7.99 9.37
N GLY A 69 -6.46 8.57 8.99
CA GLY A 69 -6.63 10.02 8.91
C GLY A 69 -7.96 10.39 8.27
N LYS A 70 -8.15 11.70 8.06
CA LYS A 70 -9.32 12.26 7.38
C LYS A 70 -8.92 12.86 6.04
N ILE A 71 -9.70 12.60 5.00
CA ILE A 71 -9.52 13.21 3.67
C ILE A 71 -10.30 14.50 3.54
N ASN A 72 -9.77 15.43 2.74
CA ASN A 72 -10.55 16.55 2.26
C ASN A 72 -11.58 16.08 1.23
N THR A 73 -12.83 15.93 1.67
CA THR A 73 -13.91 15.40 0.84
C THR A 73 -14.26 16.33 -0.33
N HIS A 74 -14.10 17.65 -0.17
CA HIS A 74 -14.57 18.62 -1.15
C HIS A 74 -13.98 18.37 -2.55
N LEU A 75 -12.66 18.16 -2.63
CA LEU A 75 -11.96 17.88 -3.90
C LEU A 75 -12.36 16.56 -4.53
N LEU A 76 -12.67 15.57 -3.70
CA LEU A 76 -13.03 14.22 -4.14
C LEU A 76 -14.50 14.14 -4.54
N GLU A 77 -15.38 14.82 -3.83
CA GLU A 77 -16.81 14.85 -4.10
C GLU A 77 -17.15 15.57 -5.41
N GLN A 78 -16.36 16.58 -5.79
CA GLN A 78 -16.45 17.22 -7.10
C GLN A 78 -16.24 16.25 -8.26
N GLU A 79 -15.42 15.21 -8.06
CA GLU A 79 -15.06 14.27 -9.13
C GLU A 79 -15.78 12.93 -9.06
N PHE A 80 -16.02 12.41 -7.85
CA PHE A 80 -16.58 11.08 -7.62
C PHE A 80 -18.04 11.13 -7.13
N GLY A 81 -18.55 12.29 -6.70
CA GLY A 81 -19.84 12.44 -6.04
C GLY A 81 -19.77 12.28 -4.52
N SER A 82 -20.92 12.35 -3.85
CA SER A 82 -21.00 12.36 -2.37
C SER A 82 -20.36 11.13 -1.73
N LEU A 83 -19.41 11.38 -0.83
CA LEU A 83 -18.73 10.34 -0.06
C LEU A 83 -19.56 9.96 1.17
N LYS A 84 -19.48 8.68 1.58
CA LYS A 84 -20.16 8.24 2.82
C LYS A 84 -19.49 8.77 4.09
N THR A 85 -18.16 8.89 4.05
CA THR A 85 -17.34 9.27 5.19
C THR A 85 -16.10 10.00 4.68
N ASP A 86 -15.55 10.87 5.52
CA ASP A 86 -14.26 11.52 5.36
C ASP A 86 -13.11 10.68 5.96
N GLU A 87 -13.42 9.64 6.72
CA GLU A 87 -12.40 8.85 7.42
C GLU A 87 -11.82 7.77 6.51
N ILE A 88 -10.48 7.66 6.49
CA ILE A 88 -9.78 6.54 5.87
C ILE A 88 -9.32 5.57 6.95
N ILE A 89 -9.65 4.29 6.72
CA ILE A 89 -9.25 3.18 7.58
C ILE A 89 -8.25 2.26 6.88
N VAL A 90 -7.49 1.54 7.67
CA VAL A 90 -6.62 0.46 7.22
C VAL A 90 -6.78 -0.73 8.17
N THR A 91 -6.95 -1.93 7.61
CA THR A 91 -7.07 -3.15 8.42
C THR A 91 -5.68 -3.75 8.68
N ASN A 92 -5.52 -4.44 9.81
CA ASN A 92 -4.27 -5.15 10.11
C ASN A 92 -3.90 -6.20 9.05
N GLU A 93 -4.90 -6.85 8.45
CA GLU A 93 -4.68 -7.76 7.34
C GLU A 93 -4.00 -7.04 6.18
N ARG A 94 -4.48 -5.85 5.80
CA ARG A 94 -3.85 -5.05 4.74
C ARG A 94 -2.46 -4.60 5.13
N ILE A 95 -2.25 -4.15 6.37
CA ILE A 95 -0.93 -3.80 6.88
C ILE A 95 0.04 -4.99 6.76
N THR A 96 -0.39 -6.18 7.15
CA THR A 96 0.44 -7.40 7.11
C THR A 96 0.82 -7.74 5.67
N HIS A 97 -0.14 -7.76 4.75
CA HIS A 97 0.12 -8.01 3.33
C HIS A 97 1.09 -6.99 2.73
N ILE A 98 1.00 -5.73 3.13
CA ILE A 98 1.90 -4.69 2.61
C ILE A 98 3.30 -4.85 3.22
N LYS A 99 3.40 -5.17 4.51
CA LYS A 99 4.67 -5.42 5.20
C LYS A 99 5.41 -6.62 4.61
N GLU A 100 4.68 -7.68 4.23
CA GLU A 100 5.26 -8.85 3.57
C GLU A 100 5.81 -8.54 2.18
N ARG A 101 5.11 -7.69 1.41
CA ARG A 101 5.56 -7.30 0.06
C ARG A 101 6.65 -6.23 0.07
N HIS A 102 6.56 -5.28 0.99
CA HIS A 102 7.41 -4.08 1.03
C HIS A 102 7.73 -3.68 2.49
N PRO A 103 8.63 -4.43 3.17
CA PRO A 103 8.96 -4.14 4.57
C PRO A 103 9.59 -2.75 4.76
N GLU A 104 10.40 -2.30 3.79
CA GLU A 104 11.03 -0.96 3.84
C GLU A 104 10.02 0.18 3.70
N ASP A 105 8.96 -0.01 2.91
CA ASP A 105 7.94 1.02 2.68
C ASP A 105 7.00 1.15 3.88
N TYR A 106 6.86 0.09 4.70
CA TYR A 106 5.99 0.12 5.88
C TYR A 106 6.43 1.14 6.93
N GLU A 107 7.74 1.33 7.11
CA GLU A 107 8.26 2.35 8.03
C GLU A 107 7.90 3.77 7.57
N LEU A 108 7.94 4.02 6.25
CA LEU A 108 7.49 5.29 5.67
C LEU A 108 5.98 5.48 5.85
N PHE A 109 5.19 4.44 5.67
CA PHE A 109 3.74 4.49 5.89
C PHE A 109 3.40 4.77 7.36
N LYS A 110 4.07 4.12 8.31
CA LYS A 110 3.84 4.37 9.73
C LYS A 110 4.15 5.82 10.11
N LYS A 111 5.17 6.41 9.49
CA LYS A 111 5.61 7.79 9.77
C LYS A 111 4.80 8.86 9.03
N TYR A 112 4.50 8.64 7.76
CA TYR A 112 3.93 9.66 6.85
C TYR A 112 2.56 9.29 6.30
N GLY A 113 2.03 8.09 6.55
CA GLY A 113 0.77 7.62 5.96
C GLY A 113 -0.44 8.46 6.39
N SER A 114 -0.50 8.87 7.66
CA SER A 114 -1.53 9.78 8.17
C SER A 114 -1.44 11.16 7.50
N ASP A 115 -0.24 11.75 7.49
CA ASP A 115 0.01 13.05 6.84
C ASP A 115 -0.19 13.02 5.32
N THR A 116 0.03 11.88 4.64
CA THR A 116 -0.25 11.71 3.21
C THR A 116 -1.74 11.74 2.92
N VAL A 117 -2.57 11.26 3.85
CA VAL A 117 -4.03 11.26 3.71
C VAL A 117 -4.60 12.63 4.04
N GLU A 118 -4.11 13.27 5.10
CA GLU A 118 -4.65 14.55 5.59
C GLU A 118 -4.12 15.73 4.77
N ASN A 119 -2.83 15.72 4.42
CA ASN A 119 -2.13 16.79 3.70
C ASN A 119 -1.36 16.25 2.49
N PRO A 120 -2.02 15.64 1.49
CA PRO A 120 -1.36 15.21 0.27
C PRO A 120 -0.77 16.39 -0.50
N ASP A 121 0.35 16.18 -1.17
CA ASP A 121 0.93 17.16 -2.11
C ASP A 121 0.32 17.02 -3.51
N GLU A 122 -0.09 15.80 -3.90
CA GLU A 122 -0.79 15.55 -5.14
C GLU A 122 -1.91 14.52 -4.92
N ILE A 123 -3.07 14.73 -5.56
CA ILE A 123 -4.17 13.77 -5.58
C ILE A 123 -4.47 13.44 -7.03
N ILE A 124 -4.43 12.16 -7.38
CA ILE A 124 -4.66 11.67 -8.74
C ILE A 124 -5.78 10.62 -8.71
N LYS A 125 -6.80 10.78 -9.54
CA LYS A 125 -7.85 9.78 -9.75
C LYS A 125 -7.33 8.65 -10.61
N ASP A 126 -7.53 7.41 -10.18
CA ASP A 126 -7.30 6.25 -11.03
C ASP A 126 -8.38 6.17 -12.12
N CYS A 127 -7.98 6.24 -13.39
CA CYS A 127 -8.91 6.10 -14.51
C CYS A 127 -9.27 4.63 -14.79
N LYS A 128 -8.45 3.67 -14.33
CA LYS A 128 -8.67 2.24 -14.55
C LYS A 128 -9.60 1.64 -13.51
N ASN A 129 -9.44 2.03 -12.24
CA ASN A 129 -10.20 1.48 -11.14
C ASN A 129 -11.23 2.49 -10.61
N LYS A 130 -12.51 2.11 -10.61
CA LYS A 130 -13.59 2.96 -10.08
C LYS A 130 -13.36 3.29 -8.61
N ASN A 131 -13.73 4.50 -8.21
CA ASN A 131 -13.67 5.01 -6.83
C ASN A 131 -12.27 4.82 -6.18
N THR A 132 -11.21 4.92 -6.98
CA THR A 132 -9.84 4.72 -6.49
C THR A 132 -9.04 5.99 -6.70
N VAL A 133 -8.29 6.37 -5.68
CA VAL A 133 -7.49 7.60 -5.67
C VAL A 133 -6.08 7.32 -5.18
N PHE A 134 -5.13 7.98 -5.80
CA PHE A 134 -3.73 8.05 -5.40
C PHE A 134 -3.52 9.35 -4.64
N MET A 135 -3.13 9.24 -3.37
CA MET A 135 -2.71 10.37 -2.55
C MET A 135 -1.20 10.30 -2.41
N ILE A 136 -0.51 11.33 -2.87
CA ILE A 136 0.94 11.37 -2.93
C ILE A 136 1.47 12.43 -1.99
N LYS A 137 2.46 12.05 -1.18
CA LYS A 137 3.29 12.96 -0.40
C LYS A 137 4.71 12.99 -0.98
N LYS A 138 5.22 14.18 -1.25
CA LYS A 138 6.61 14.40 -1.67
C LYS A 138 7.48 14.48 -0.43
N LEU A 139 8.50 13.62 -0.37
CA LEU A 139 9.53 13.62 0.66
C LEU A 139 10.87 13.97 0.02
N GLU A 140 11.85 14.33 0.83
CA GLU A 140 13.16 14.82 0.36
C GLU A 140 13.85 13.86 -0.63
N ASN A 141 13.83 12.56 -0.34
CA ASN A 141 14.53 11.55 -1.13
C ASN A 141 13.59 10.72 -2.02
N THR A 142 12.28 10.82 -1.81
CA THR A 142 11.31 9.95 -2.48
C THR A 142 9.89 10.44 -2.33
N ASN A 143 8.93 9.85 -3.05
CA ASN A 143 7.52 10.15 -2.83
C ASN A 143 6.81 8.92 -2.26
N LEU A 144 5.90 9.14 -1.33
CA LEU A 144 5.03 8.09 -0.80
C LEU A 144 3.69 8.17 -1.53
N ASN A 145 3.23 7.05 -2.08
CA ASN A 145 1.90 6.94 -2.67
C ASN A 145 1.02 6.04 -1.81
N VAL A 146 -0.14 6.57 -1.41
CA VAL A 146 -1.19 5.84 -0.70
C VAL A 146 -2.36 5.65 -1.66
N VAL A 147 -2.63 4.40 -2.00
CA VAL A 147 -3.75 4.02 -2.86
C VAL A 147 -4.96 3.73 -1.99
N SER A 148 -6.02 4.51 -2.16
CA SER A 148 -7.24 4.38 -1.36
C SER A 148 -8.46 4.14 -2.22
N LYS A 149 -9.33 3.26 -1.73
CA LYS A 149 -10.66 3.01 -2.28
C LYS A 149 -11.66 3.88 -1.52
N LEU A 150 -12.39 4.72 -2.24
CA LEU A 150 -13.44 5.57 -1.72
C LEU A 150 -14.78 4.82 -1.73
N SER A 151 -15.60 5.06 -0.70
CA SER A 151 -16.97 4.58 -0.65
C SER A 151 -17.94 5.74 -0.85
N LEU A 152 -18.76 5.62 -1.90
CA LEU A 152 -19.75 6.63 -2.26
C LEU A 152 -21.09 6.32 -1.60
N THR A 153 -21.90 7.34 -1.37
CA THR A 153 -23.25 7.16 -0.80
C THR A 153 -24.13 6.30 -1.70
N SER A 154 -23.87 6.32 -3.01
CA SER A 154 -24.54 5.49 -4.01
C SER A 154 -24.19 3.99 -3.92
N ASP A 155 -23.12 3.60 -3.21
CA ASP A 155 -22.76 2.19 -3.05
C ASP A 155 -23.75 1.49 -2.11
N THR A 156 -24.30 0.34 -2.54
CA THR A 156 -25.20 -0.49 -1.72
C THR A 156 -24.48 -1.14 -0.54
N LYS A 157 -23.16 -1.31 -0.64
CA LYS A 157 -22.33 -1.88 0.43
C LYS A 157 -21.97 -0.81 1.45
N ASN A 158 -22.13 -1.11 2.73
CA ASN A 158 -21.79 -0.19 3.83
C ASN A 158 -20.28 -0.24 4.16
N LEU A 159 -19.45 0.14 3.18
CA LEU A 159 -18.01 0.17 3.33
C LEU A 159 -17.54 1.57 3.75
N LYS A 160 -16.41 1.62 4.46
CA LYS A 160 -15.69 2.88 4.73
C LYS A 160 -14.58 3.06 3.68
N ASN A 161 -14.06 4.27 3.56
CA ASN A 161 -12.87 4.48 2.72
C ASN A 161 -11.71 3.69 3.30
N SER A 162 -10.99 2.95 2.46
CA SER A 162 -9.93 2.06 2.94
C SER A 162 -8.67 2.16 2.11
N VAL A 163 -7.53 2.07 2.77
CA VAL A 163 -6.24 1.92 2.09
C VAL A 163 -6.15 0.52 1.48
N MET A 164 -5.92 0.47 0.17
CA MET A 164 -5.69 -0.78 -0.55
C MET A 164 -4.23 -1.20 -0.45
N THR A 165 -3.33 -0.25 -0.71
CA THR A 165 -1.87 -0.45 -0.69
C THR A 165 -1.17 0.89 -0.58
N PHE A 166 0.10 0.87 -0.21
CA PHE A 166 0.99 2.01 -0.32
C PHE A 166 2.33 1.53 -0.86
N TYR A 167 3.06 2.42 -1.51
CA TYR A 167 4.41 2.12 -2.00
C TYR A 167 5.17 3.40 -2.26
N ARG A 168 6.49 3.28 -2.28
CA ARG A 168 7.37 4.36 -2.67
C ARG A 168 7.37 4.56 -4.19
N ILE A 169 7.18 5.79 -4.66
CA ILE A 169 7.19 6.14 -6.08
C ILE A 169 8.27 7.19 -6.41
N ARG A 170 9.11 6.88 -7.40
CA ARG A 170 10.12 7.81 -7.92
C ARG A 170 9.45 8.92 -8.75
N SER A 171 10.01 10.12 -8.76
CA SER A 171 9.45 11.28 -9.49
C SER A 171 9.21 10.99 -10.98
N LYS A 172 10.11 10.25 -11.65
CA LYS A 172 9.91 9.82 -13.05
C LYS A 172 8.67 8.96 -13.26
N ASN A 173 8.34 8.10 -12.28
CA ASN A 173 7.14 7.24 -12.33
C ASN A 173 5.89 8.03 -11.95
N LEU A 174 6.01 8.98 -11.01
CA LEU A 174 4.94 9.89 -10.64
C LEU A 174 4.47 10.70 -11.84
N SER A 175 5.38 11.30 -12.62
CA SER A 175 5.01 12.03 -13.84
C SER A 175 4.35 11.15 -14.90
N LYS A 176 4.69 9.86 -14.97
CA LYS A 176 3.97 8.91 -15.85
C LYS A 176 2.56 8.62 -15.32
N LEU A 177 2.39 8.55 -14.00
CA LEU A 177 1.10 8.35 -13.36
C LEU A 177 0.19 9.55 -13.61
N GLU A 178 0.68 10.78 -13.42
CA GLU A 178 -0.03 12.03 -13.73
C GLU A 178 -0.47 12.13 -15.19
N ARG A 179 0.32 11.61 -16.14
CA ARG A 179 -0.04 11.64 -17.58
C ARG A 179 -1.07 10.59 -17.98
N LYS A 180 -1.10 9.46 -17.28
CA LYS A 180 -2.02 8.34 -17.58
C LYS A 180 -3.39 8.52 -16.93
N ASN A 181 -3.43 9.26 -15.82
CA ASN A 181 -4.57 9.40 -14.94
C ASN A 181 -4.98 10.87 -14.83
N LYS A 182 -6.09 11.16 -14.16
CA LYS A 182 -6.57 12.53 -13.98
C LYS A 182 -6.03 13.12 -12.69
N LEU A 183 -5.21 14.17 -12.78
CA LEU A 183 -4.77 14.97 -11.63
C LEU A 183 -5.95 15.77 -11.09
N LEU A 184 -6.25 15.64 -9.80
CA LEU A 184 -7.34 16.34 -9.11
C LEU A 184 -6.84 17.50 -8.27
N TYR A 185 -5.68 17.33 -7.64
CA TYR A 185 -5.08 18.36 -6.79
C TYR A 185 -3.57 18.30 -6.89
N LYS A 186 -2.95 19.47 -6.83
CA LYS A 186 -1.52 19.64 -6.72
C LYS A 186 -1.24 20.83 -5.84
N LYS A 187 -0.43 20.62 -4.81
CA LYS A 187 0.06 21.67 -3.93
C LYS A 187 1.07 22.53 -4.69
N GLU A 188 0.80 23.83 -4.75
CA GLU A 188 1.70 24.85 -5.30
C GLU A 188 2.91 25.10 -4.39
#